data_AF-A0A7S1WYA8-F1
#
_entry.id   AF-A0A7S1WYA8-F1
#
_cell.length_a   1.000
_cell.length_b   1.000
_cell.length_c   1.000
_cell.angle_alpha   90.00
_cell.angle_beta   90.00
_cell.angle_gamma   90.00
#
_symmetry.space_group_name_H-M   'P 1'
#
loop_
_entity.id
_entity.type
_entity.pdbx_description
1 polymer ?
#
loop_
_entity_poly.entity_id
_entity_poly.type
_entity_poly.pdbx_seq_one_letter_code
_entity_poly.pdbx_strand_id
1 'polypeptide(L)'
;MVASTTETTLVNLAAHSYFNLSGHGSGPVLDHILKIYGDHYTPAKDDGIPTGEIEPVRGTPFDFISPKEIGLHIDAIPGGGYDHNFVLHGMGTVARFLVKNGMYNTSPKLAASVFDPSSGRCMDVRTTAPGLQFYTGNGLDVS
;
A
#
# COMPACT_ATOMS: atom_id res chain seq x y z
N MET A 1 7.11 7.14 19.61
CA MET A 1 5.80 7.79 19.85
C MET A 1 4.90 6.76 20.52
N VAL A 2 4.13 7.14 21.54
CA VAL A 2 3.23 6.23 22.28
C VAL A 2 1.85 6.88 22.34
N ALA A 3 0.79 6.11 22.10
CA ALA A 3 -0.58 6.52 22.33
C ALA A 3 -1.14 5.77 23.56
N SER A 4 -1.93 6.44 24.39
CA SER A 4 -2.60 5.88 25.57
C SER A 4 -4.01 6.42 25.70
N THR A 5 -4.87 5.68 26.40
CA THR A 5 -6.27 6.02 26.63
C THR A 5 -6.68 5.55 28.03
N THR A 6 -7.70 6.18 28.62
CA THR A 6 -8.30 5.77 29.89
C THR A 6 -9.51 4.87 29.71
N GLU A 7 -10.02 4.75 28.48
CA GLU A 7 -11.17 3.91 28.12
C GLU A 7 -10.91 3.14 26.83
N THR A 8 -11.61 2.01 26.64
CA THR A 8 -11.47 1.19 25.43
C THR A 8 -11.85 1.98 24.19
N THR A 9 -10.92 2.09 23.24
CA THR A 9 -11.14 2.75 21.95
C THR A 9 -10.31 2.10 20.85
N LEU A 10 -10.76 2.25 19.60
CA LEU A 10 -10.04 1.79 18.41
C LEU A 10 -9.01 2.83 17.99
N VAL A 11 -7.81 2.39 17.65
CA VAL A 11 -6.73 3.25 17.15
C VAL A 11 -6.04 2.58 15.96
N ASN A 12 -5.87 3.32 14.88
CA ASN A 12 -5.05 2.95 13.74
C ASN A 12 -4.40 4.21 13.18
N LEU A 13 -3.07 4.32 13.28
CA LEU A 13 -2.32 5.52 12.88
C LEU A 13 -1.51 5.23 11.63
N ALA A 14 -1.53 6.15 10.69
CA ALA A 14 -0.73 6.10 9.47
C ALA A 14 -0.20 7.49 9.11
N ALA A 15 0.87 7.54 8.33
CA ALA A 15 1.33 8.78 7.69
C ALA A 15 0.75 8.85 6.27
N HIS A 16 0.32 10.03 5.85
CA HIS A 16 -0.36 10.25 4.56
C HIS A 16 0.43 11.17 3.62
N SER A 17 1.73 10.93 3.51
CA SER A 17 2.60 11.67 2.60
C SER A 17 2.47 11.18 1.16
N TYR A 18 2.52 12.11 0.21
CA TYR A 18 2.59 11.81 -1.21
C TYR A 18 4.04 11.91 -1.69
N PHE A 19 4.46 10.96 -2.52
CA PHE A 19 5.82 10.86 -3.00
C PHE A 19 5.85 10.85 -4.53
N ASN A 20 6.72 11.66 -5.11
CA ASN A 20 7.16 11.55 -6.48
C ASN A 20 8.69 11.58 -6.46
N LEU A 21 9.33 10.46 -6.80
CA LEU A 21 10.79 10.33 -6.72
C LEU A 21 11.49 11.13 -7.83
N SER A 22 10.79 11.47 -8.90
CA SER A 22 11.27 12.41 -9.92
C SER A 22 11.19 13.87 -9.45
N GLY A 23 10.41 14.16 -8.39
CA GLY A 23 10.22 15.49 -7.80
C GLY A 23 8.74 15.89 -7.74
N HIS A 24 8.39 16.78 -6.79
CA HIS A 24 6.98 17.10 -6.49
C HIS A 24 6.19 17.72 -7.67
N GLY A 25 6.87 18.35 -8.64
CA GLY A 25 6.27 18.96 -9.84
C GLY A 25 6.53 18.17 -11.12
N SER A 26 7.00 16.93 -11.02
CA SER A 26 7.48 16.14 -12.16
C SER A 26 6.37 15.35 -12.88
N GLY A 27 5.11 15.64 -12.57
CA GLY A 27 3.96 14.99 -13.21
C GLY A 27 3.59 13.63 -12.59
N PRO A 28 3.00 12.70 -13.37
CA PRO A 28 2.55 11.40 -12.89
C PRO A 28 3.72 10.50 -12.43
N VAL A 29 3.41 9.53 -11.56
CA VAL A 29 4.38 8.52 -11.05
C VAL A 29 4.29 7.18 -11.78
N LEU A 30 3.65 7.15 -12.95
CA LEU A 30 3.27 5.90 -13.64
C LEU A 30 4.47 5.06 -14.10
N ASP A 31 5.61 5.69 -14.34
CA ASP A 31 6.87 5.09 -14.73
C ASP A 31 7.70 4.56 -13.54
N HIS A 32 7.29 4.86 -12.30
CA HIS A 32 7.98 4.34 -11.13
C HIS A 32 7.78 2.83 -11.05
N ILE A 33 8.85 2.12 -10.72
CA ILE A 33 8.86 0.67 -10.53
C ILE A 33 8.56 0.37 -9.08
N LEU A 34 7.44 -0.31 -8.84
CA LEU A 34 6.95 -0.67 -7.51
C LEU A 34 7.08 -2.17 -7.27
N LYS A 35 7.52 -2.52 -6.06
CA LYS A 35 7.39 -3.85 -5.47
C LYS A 35 6.71 -3.74 -4.11
N ILE A 36 5.73 -4.59 -3.84
CA ILE A 36 5.07 -4.71 -2.54
C ILE A 36 5.34 -6.11 -1.99
N TYR A 37 5.77 -6.17 -0.73
CA TYR A 37 5.98 -7.42 0.00
C TYR A 37 4.67 -7.91 0.62
N GLY A 38 3.67 -8.15 -0.22
CA GLY A 38 2.34 -8.63 0.15
C GLY A 38 1.73 -9.41 -1.00
N ASP A 39 1.17 -10.58 -0.70
CA ASP A 39 0.61 -11.52 -1.67
C ASP A 39 -0.92 -11.56 -1.67
N HIS A 40 -1.55 -10.75 -0.81
CA HIS A 40 -2.98 -10.54 -0.76
C HIS A 40 -3.31 -9.06 -0.62
N TYR A 41 -4.54 -8.71 -0.97
CA TYR A 41 -5.10 -7.37 -0.77
C TYR A 41 -6.54 -7.49 -0.25
N THR A 42 -7.08 -6.38 0.24
CA THR A 42 -8.48 -6.29 0.64
C THR A 42 -9.25 -5.53 -0.45
N PRO A 43 -10.08 -6.21 -1.26
CA PRO A 43 -10.92 -5.55 -2.25
C PRO A 43 -11.85 -4.54 -1.58
N ALA A 44 -12.06 -3.40 -2.25
CA ALA A 44 -12.98 -2.37 -1.81
C ALA A 44 -14.20 -2.33 -2.73
N LYS A 45 -15.34 -1.91 -2.17
CA LYS A 45 -16.53 -1.55 -2.94
C LYS A 45 -16.36 -0.15 -3.54
N ASP A 46 -17.31 0.26 -4.37
CA ASP A 46 -17.32 1.58 -5.03
C ASP A 46 -17.33 2.75 -4.03
N ASP A 47 -17.76 2.53 -2.79
CA ASP A 47 -17.75 3.52 -1.70
C ASP A 47 -16.41 3.55 -0.92
N GLY A 48 -15.41 2.78 -1.35
CA GLY A 48 -14.09 2.67 -0.72
C GLY A 48 -14.06 1.75 0.50
N ILE A 49 -15.19 1.15 0.90
CA ILE A 49 -15.24 0.26 2.05
C ILE A 49 -14.77 -1.15 1.65
N PRO A 50 -13.83 -1.77 2.40
CA PRO A 50 -13.42 -3.14 2.15
C PRO A 50 -14.60 -4.12 2.18
N THR A 51 -14.62 -5.08 1.26
CA THR A 51 -15.69 -6.10 1.20
C THR A 51 -15.67 -7.03 2.41
N GLY A 52 -14.52 -7.13 3.09
CA GLY A 52 -14.24 -8.11 4.16
C GLY A 52 -13.48 -9.33 3.65
N GLU A 53 -13.32 -9.47 2.33
CA GLU A 53 -12.52 -10.52 1.70
C GLU A 53 -11.02 -10.16 1.73
N ILE A 54 -10.20 -11.20 1.66
CA ILE A 54 -8.74 -11.10 1.52
C ILE A 54 -8.37 -11.98 0.33
N GLU A 55 -8.08 -11.35 -0.79
CA GLU A 55 -7.90 -12.01 -2.08
C GLU A 55 -6.42 -12.05 -2.47
N PRO A 56 -5.95 -13.12 -3.14
CA PRO A 56 -4.58 -13.19 -3.62
C PRO A 56 -4.35 -12.16 -4.72
N VAL A 57 -3.16 -11.57 -4.75
CA VAL A 57 -2.79 -10.61 -5.81
C VAL A 57 -2.43 -11.32 -7.12
N ARG A 58 -2.01 -12.58 -7.04
CA ARG A 58 -1.46 -13.32 -8.19
C ARG A 58 -2.47 -13.42 -9.33
N GLY A 59 -2.04 -13.03 -10.53
CA GLY A 59 -2.89 -13.05 -11.72
C GLY A 59 -3.89 -11.90 -11.79
N THR A 60 -3.77 -10.90 -10.90
CA THR A 60 -4.58 -9.69 -10.91
C THR A 60 -3.71 -8.46 -11.21
N PRO A 61 -4.31 -7.30 -11.57
CA PRO A 61 -3.61 -6.03 -11.67
C PRO A 61 -2.82 -5.64 -10.40
N PHE A 62 -3.21 -6.16 -9.23
CA PHE A 62 -2.59 -5.90 -7.93
C PHE A 62 -1.28 -6.68 -7.69
N ASP A 63 -0.85 -7.56 -8.62
CA ASP A 63 0.37 -8.38 -8.43
C ASP A 63 1.67 -7.56 -8.50
N PHE A 64 2.06 -6.92 -7.40
CA PHE A 64 3.33 -6.20 -7.25
C PHE A 64 4.40 -7.05 -6.51
N ILE A 65 4.26 -8.38 -6.46
CA ILE A 65 5.25 -9.26 -5.83
C ILE A 65 6.59 -9.16 -6.59
N SER A 66 6.51 -9.13 -7.92
CA SER A 66 7.62 -8.80 -8.80
C SER A 66 7.61 -7.30 -9.10
N PRO A 67 8.79 -6.63 -9.13
CA PRO A 67 8.86 -5.21 -9.50
C PRO A 67 8.26 -4.97 -10.89
N LYS A 68 7.37 -3.97 -10.99
CA LYS A 68 6.79 -3.53 -12.26
C LYS A 68 6.39 -2.06 -12.19
N GLU A 69 6.22 -1.43 -13.35
CA GLU A 69 5.73 -0.05 -13.45
C GLU A 69 4.35 0.08 -12.82
N ILE A 70 4.12 1.17 -12.08
CA ILE A 70 2.81 1.49 -11.49
C ILE A 70 1.74 1.61 -12.57
N GLY A 71 2.08 2.19 -13.73
CA GLY A 71 1.16 2.41 -14.84
C GLY A 71 0.74 1.16 -15.60
N LEU A 72 1.43 0.03 -15.44
CA LEU A 72 1.28 -1.15 -16.32
C LEU A 72 -0.16 -1.66 -16.41
N HIS A 73 -0.92 -1.62 -15.31
CA HIS A 73 -2.31 -2.07 -15.26
C HIS A 73 -3.25 -1.03 -14.63
N ILE A 74 -2.84 0.24 -14.55
CA ILE A 74 -3.59 1.24 -13.81
C ILE A 74 -4.98 1.51 -14.40
N ASP A 75 -5.11 1.44 -15.73
CA ASP A 75 -6.37 1.64 -16.45
C ASP A 75 -7.37 0.51 -16.21
N ALA A 76 -6.91 -0.66 -15.74
CA ALA A 76 -7.78 -1.78 -15.38
C ALA A 76 -8.37 -1.64 -13.97
N ILE A 77 -7.95 -0.64 -13.19
CA ILE A 77 -8.42 -0.42 -11.83
C ILE A 77 -9.64 0.52 -11.84
N PRO A 78 -10.80 0.06 -11.31
CA PRO A 78 -11.94 0.93 -11.11
C PRO A 78 -11.56 2.17 -10.26
N GLY A 79 -12.06 3.35 -10.65
CA GLY A 79 -11.72 4.60 -9.95
C GLY A 79 -10.42 5.28 -10.42
N GLY A 80 -9.81 4.81 -11.51
CA GLY A 80 -8.71 5.50 -12.18
C GLY A 80 -7.34 5.33 -11.53
N GLY A 81 -7.19 4.33 -10.65
CA GLY A 81 -5.92 3.96 -10.05
C GLY A 81 -6.06 3.18 -8.76
N TYR A 82 -4.94 2.85 -8.13
CA TYR A 82 -4.94 2.07 -6.91
C TYR A 82 -5.36 2.91 -5.71
N ASP A 83 -6.31 2.39 -4.94
CA ASP A 83 -6.59 2.80 -3.56
C ASP A 83 -6.92 1.59 -2.69
N HIS A 84 -5.93 0.72 -2.47
CA HIS A 84 -6.17 -0.59 -1.85
C HIS A 84 -5.17 -0.89 -0.74
N ASN A 85 -5.64 -1.56 0.31
CA ASN A 85 -4.78 -2.09 1.36
C ASN A 85 -4.24 -3.47 0.94
N PHE A 86 -2.92 -3.60 0.98
CA PHE A 86 -2.19 -4.84 0.79
C PHE A 86 -1.93 -5.50 2.15
N VAL A 87 -2.13 -6.81 2.23
CA VAL A 87 -1.78 -7.62 3.39
C VAL A 87 -0.33 -8.06 3.25
N LEU A 88 0.51 -7.64 4.21
CA LEU A 88 1.95 -7.78 4.08
C LEU A 88 2.47 -9.17 4.50
N HIS A 89 3.64 -9.51 3.97
CA HIS A 89 4.51 -10.62 4.38
C HIS A 89 3.86 -12.00 4.40
N GLY A 90 2.97 -12.28 3.44
CA GLY A 90 2.41 -13.63 3.28
C GLY A 90 1.38 -14.01 4.34
N MET A 91 0.86 -13.06 5.11
CA MET A 91 -0.12 -13.37 6.16
C MET A 91 -1.46 -13.82 5.59
N GLY A 92 -1.84 -13.33 4.39
CA GLY A 92 -3.10 -13.66 3.72
C GLY A 92 -4.33 -13.64 4.64
N THR A 93 -5.19 -14.65 4.48
CA THR A 93 -6.48 -14.76 5.17
C THR A 93 -6.38 -14.97 6.69
N VAL A 94 -5.20 -15.33 7.20
CA VAL A 94 -4.94 -15.56 8.63
C VAL A 94 -4.39 -14.32 9.35
N ALA A 95 -4.17 -13.20 8.65
CA ALA A 95 -3.60 -11.97 9.21
C ALA A 95 -4.26 -11.55 10.53
N ARG A 96 -5.60 -11.65 10.63
CA ARG A 96 -6.37 -11.29 11.84
C ARG A 96 -5.91 -12.01 13.11
N PHE A 97 -5.35 -13.21 13.00
CA PHE A 97 -4.89 -14.01 14.14
C PHE A 97 -3.41 -13.77 14.48
N LEU A 98 -2.66 -13.17 13.56
CA LEU A 98 -1.24 -12.88 13.71
C LEU A 98 -1.00 -11.46 14.25
N VAL A 99 -1.95 -10.54 14.03
CA VAL A 99 -1.85 -9.16 14.49
C VAL A 99 -2.12 -9.07 15.99
N LYS A 100 -1.18 -8.47 16.71
CA LYS A 100 -1.29 -8.16 18.14
C LYS A 100 -0.99 -6.70 18.35
N ASN A 101 -1.89 -5.98 19.01
CA ASN A 101 -1.76 -4.55 19.30
C ASN A 101 -1.45 -3.71 18.04
N GLY A 102 -2.11 -4.01 16.92
CA GLY A 102 -1.94 -3.30 15.65
C GLY A 102 -0.64 -3.62 14.90
N MET A 103 0.15 -4.59 15.35
CA MET A 103 1.43 -4.98 14.76
C MET A 103 1.44 -6.48 14.45
N TYR A 104 2.09 -6.89 13.37
CA TYR A 104 2.35 -8.31 13.09
C TYR A 104 3.80 -8.71 13.39
N ASN A 105 4.69 -7.71 13.56
CA ASN A 105 6.11 -7.91 13.89
C ASN A 105 6.58 -6.91 14.93
N THR A 106 7.55 -7.28 15.76
CA THR A 106 8.17 -6.38 16.75
C THR A 106 9.25 -5.48 16.16
N SER A 107 9.73 -5.81 14.94
CA SER A 107 10.74 -5.02 14.22
C SER A 107 10.24 -4.67 12.81
N PRO A 108 10.52 -3.45 12.29
CA PRO A 108 10.07 -3.07 10.96
C PRO A 108 10.64 -3.98 9.87
N LYS A 109 9.76 -4.50 9.00
CA LYS A 109 10.15 -5.24 7.78
C LYS A 109 9.83 -4.43 6.54
N LEU A 110 10.54 -4.72 5.46
CA LEU A 110 10.35 -4.08 4.17
C LEU A 110 8.95 -4.38 3.64
N ALA A 111 8.12 -3.35 3.51
CA ALA A 111 6.73 -3.43 3.03
C ALA A 111 6.62 -3.15 1.54
N ALA A 112 7.40 -2.18 1.05
CA ALA A 112 7.48 -1.84 -0.36
C ALA A 112 8.83 -1.23 -0.71
N SER A 113 9.20 -1.35 -1.98
CA SER A 113 10.32 -0.64 -2.59
C SER A 113 9.83 0.05 -3.86
N VAL A 114 10.23 1.31 -4.03
CA VAL A 114 9.91 2.13 -5.20
C VAL A 114 11.22 2.61 -5.81
N PHE A 115 11.33 2.52 -7.12
CA PHE A 115 12.47 3.02 -7.88
C PHE A 115 11.98 3.89 -9.03
N ASP A 116 12.60 5.05 -9.21
CA ASP A 116 12.38 5.89 -10.38
C ASP A 116 13.59 5.77 -11.33
N PRO A 117 13.42 5.13 -12.52
CA PRO A 117 14.49 4.99 -13.49
C PRO A 117 15.05 6.32 -14.00
N SER A 118 14.25 7.38 -14.04
CA SER A 118 14.66 8.67 -14.61
C SER A 118 15.63 9.43 -13.70
N SER A 119 15.38 9.43 -12.40
CA SER A 119 16.26 10.09 -11.41
C SER A 119 17.30 9.16 -10.79
N GLY A 120 17.11 7.84 -10.91
CA GLY A 120 17.93 6.83 -10.24
C GLY A 120 17.67 6.70 -8.73
N ARG A 121 16.63 7.36 -8.20
CA ARG A 121 16.30 7.35 -6.77
C ARG A 121 15.49 6.12 -6.39
N CYS A 122 15.76 5.62 -5.18
CA CYS A 122 15.02 4.52 -4.56
C CYS A 122 14.42 4.96 -3.22
N MET A 123 13.27 4.40 -2.88
CA MET A 123 12.65 4.52 -1.56
C MET A 123 12.22 3.14 -1.05
N ASP A 124 12.67 2.80 0.15
CA ASP A 124 12.20 1.63 0.89
C ASP A 124 11.25 2.05 2.02
N VAL A 125 10.08 1.40 2.07
CA VAL A 125 9.12 1.56 3.17
C VAL A 125 9.26 0.38 4.11
N ARG A 126 9.53 0.63 5.38
CA ARG A 126 9.63 -0.42 6.43
C ARG A 126 8.59 -0.17 7.51
N THR A 127 7.89 -1.22 7.93
CA THR A 127 6.81 -1.10 8.91
C THR A 127 6.69 -2.34 9.80
N THR A 128 6.11 -2.15 10.98
CA THR A 128 5.60 -3.22 11.87
C THR A 128 4.11 -3.46 11.68
N ALA A 129 3.42 -2.59 10.93
CA ALA A 129 2.00 -2.68 10.63
C ALA A 129 1.68 -3.87 9.72
N PRO A 130 0.49 -4.47 9.83
CA PRO A 130 0.12 -5.65 9.04
C PRO A 130 -0.22 -5.36 7.57
N GLY A 131 -0.48 -4.11 7.24
CA GLY A 131 -0.93 -3.69 5.93
C GLY A 131 -0.21 -2.46 5.40
N LEU A 132 -0.35 -2.24 4.10
CA LEU A 132 0.12 -1.06 3.39
C LEU A 132 -1.03 -0.57 2.49
N GLN A 133 -1.52 0.64 2.75
CA GLN A 133 -2.39 1.33 1.81
C GLN A 133 -1.53 1.83 0.64
N PHE A 134 -1.85 1.40 -0.58
CA PHE A 134 -1.25 1.94 -1.79
C PHE A 134 -2.29 2.78 -2.53
N TYR A 135 -2.05 4.10 -2.51
CA TYR A 135 -2.89 5.09 -3.16
C TYR A 135 -2.11 5.87 -4.22
N THR A 136 -2.60 5.91 -5.45
CA THR A 136 -1.95 6.59 -6.58
C THR A 136 -2.40 8.04 -6.81
N GLY A 137 -3.14 8.65 -5.87
CA GLY A 137 -3.51 10.05 -5.99
C GLY A 137 -4.67 10.33 -6.94
N ASN A 138 -5.56 9.35 -7.16
CA ASN A 138 -6.60 9.36 -8.20
C ASN A 138 -7.54 10.59 -8.13
N GLY A 139 -7.76 11.14 -6.94
CA GLY A 139 -8.59 12.32 -6.69
C GLY A 139 -7.81 13.62 -6.44
N LEU A 140 -6.50 13.65 -6.68
CA LEU A 140 -5.72 14.88 -6.55
C LEU A 140 -6.04 15.82 -7.71
N ASP A 141 -6.47 17.04 -7.38
CA ASP A 141 -6.45 18.14 -8.33
C ASP A 141 -5.01 18.67 -8.41
N VAL A 142 -4.41 18.55 -9.59
CA VAL A 142 -3.03 18.96 -9.86
C VAL A 142 -2.97 20.16 -10.82
N SER A 143 -4.03 20.96 -10.88
CA SER A 143 -4.11 22.20 -11.67
C SER A 143 -3.04 23.23 -11.31
#